data_AF-A0A6M3QWR5-F1
#
_entry.id   AF-A0A6M3QWR5-F1
#
_cell.length_a   1.000
_cell.length_b   1.000
_cell.length_c   1.000
_cell.angle_alpha   90.00
_cell.angle_beta   90.00
_cell.angle_gamma   90.00
#
_symmetry.space_group_name_H-M   'P 1'
#
loop_
_entity.id
_entity.type
_entity.pdbx_description
1 polymer ?
#
loop_
_entity_poly.entity_id
_entity_poly.type
_entity_poly.pdbx_seq_one_letter_code
_entity_poly.pdbx_strand_id
1 'polypeptide(L)'
;VAVYRYSTASWLEDQDFWRLHGIFRDVYLYAIPKVHVQDLFVKGDYDYQTKAGQLDIDLKTVGDYEDKKIKYVLSDYEGIVTEGDASVNGDGELSVSLENLKIKPWSAESPKLYDLILHVLDDDQVVEVVPVKVGFRRFEIKDKLMLLNGKRIVFKGVNRHEFNARTGRCITEEDMLWDIKVMKQHNINAVRTSHYPNQTRWYELCDEYGLYVIDEANLETHGTWQKLGLCEPSWNIPASEPEWLPACLDRANNMFQRDKNHASVIIWS
;
A
#
# COMPACT_ATOMS: atom_id res chain seq x y z
N VAL A 1 5.71 -27.58 0.73
CA VAL A 1 4.79 -26.72 -0.04
C VAL A 1 4.48 -27.41 -1.36
N ALA A 2 3.21 -27.56 -1.73
CA ALA A 2 2.79 -28.04 -3.06
C ALA A 2 2.20 -26.86 -3.84
N VAL A 3 2.69 -26.64 -5.08
CA VAL A 3 2.26 -25.52 -5.92
C VAL A 3 1.53 -26.07 -7.14
N TYR A 4 0.29 -25.63 -7.35
CA TYR A 4 -0.54 -26.06 -8.47
C TYR A 4 -0.53 -25.00 -9.57
N ARG A 5 -0.42 -25.47 -10.82
CA ARG A 5 -0.36 -24.61 -12.00
C ARG A 5 -1.69 -23.87 -12.27
N TYR A 6 -2.80 -24.58 -12.05
CA TYR A 6 -4.15 -24.09 -12.30
C TYR A 6 -5.05 -24.33 -11.11
N SER A 7 -5.97 -23.41 -10.87
CA SER A 7 -7.04 -23.52 -9.90
C SER A 7 -8.26 -22.74 -10.39
N THR A 8 -9.36 -22.75 -9.64
CA THR A 8 -10.51 -21.86 -9.92
C THR A 8 -10.11 -20.38 -9.91
N ALA A 9 -9.06 -20.00 -9.18
CA ALA A 9 -8.56 -18.65 -9.14
C ALA A 9 -7.92 -18.19 -10.46
N SER A 10 -7.44 -19.12 -11.31
CA SER A 10 -6.83 -18.80 -12.60
C SER A 10 -7.79 -18.09 -13.56
N TRP A 11 -9.09 -18.30 -13.37
CA TRP A 11 -10.16 -17.62 -14.09
C TRP A 11 -10.26 -16.11 -13.79
N LEU A 12 -9.70 -15.66 -12.66
CA LEU A 12 -9.59 -14.26 -12.26
C LEU A 12 -8.19 -13.67 -12.50
N GLU A 13 -7.29 -14.43 -13.12
CA GLU A 13 -5.87 -14.08 -13.31
C GLU A 13 -5.48 -14.20 -14.78
N ASP A 14 -6.30 -13.60 -15.64
CA ASP A 14 -6.18 -13.69 -17.09
C ASP A 14 -5.46 -12.48 -17.71
N GLN A 15 -4.52 -11.86 -16.98
CA GLN A 15 -3.73 -10.74 -17.48
C GLN A 15 -3.02 -11.06 -18.81
N ASP A 16 -2.87 -10.07 -19.68
CA ASP A 16 -2.10 -10.18 -20.92
C ASP A 16 -0.58 -10.22 -20.64
N PHE A 17 -0.10 -11.36 -20.15
CA PHE A 17 1.30 -11.59 -19.80
C PHE A 17 1.73 -13.06 -19.91
N TRP A 18 3.02 -13.33 -19.65
CA TRP A 18 3.54 -14.70 -19.62
C TRP A 18 2.96 -15.50 -18.45
N ARG A 19 2.32 -16.64 -18.75
CA ARG A 19 1.79 -17.58 -17.75
C ARG A 19 2.95 -18.37 -17.11
N LEU A 20 3.50 -17.84 -16.02
CA LEU A 20 4.59 -18.42 -15.22
C LEU A 20 4.06 -18.87 -13.85
N HIS A 21 4.72 -19.87 -13.25
CA HIS A 21 4.24 -20.52 -12.03
C HIS A 21 5.40 -20.87 -11.10
N GLY A 22 5.13 -20.97 -9.80
CA GLY A 22 6.12 -21.31 -8.77
C GLY A 22 6.07 -20.34 -7.60
N ILE A 23 7.02 -20.47 -6.69
CA ILE A 23 7.26 -19.50 -5.63
C ILE A 23 8.19 -18.44 -6.23
N PHE A 24 7.63 -17.31 -6.68
CA PHE A 24 8.34 -16.27 -7.42
C PHE A 24 8.54 -14.95 -6.63
N ARG A 25 8.17 -14.95 -5.36
CA ARG A 25 8.43 -13.89 -4.38
C ARG A 25 9.01 -14.53 -3.11
N ASP A 26 9.50 -13.69 -2.21
CA ASP A 26 10.21 -14.13 -1.01
C ASP A 26 9.38 -15.03 -0.09
N VAL A 27 10.10 -15.94 0.58
CA VAL A 27 9.59 -16.75 1.69
C VAL A 27 10.47 -16.47 2.89
N TYR A 28 9.86 -16.03 3.99
CA TYR A 28 10.57 -15.71 5.22
C TYR A 28 9.84 -16.31 6.43
N LEU A 29 10.60 -16.45 7.52
CA LEU A 29 10.09 -16.79 8.83
C LEU A 29 10.31 -15.59 9.74
N TYR A 30 9.26 -15.15 10.43
CA TYR A 30 9.35 -14.08 11.42
C TYR A 30 8.73 -14.56 12.73
N ALA A 31 9.23 -14.02 13.84
CA ALA A 31 8.70 -14.27 15.17
C ALA A 31 8.06 -12.98 15.67
N ILE A 32 6.87 -13.10 16.25
CA ILE A 32 6.18 -11.99 16.91
C ILE A 32 6.27 -12.14 18.43
N PRO A 33 6.34 -11.03 19.19
CA PRO A 33 6.22 -11.07 20.64
C PRO A 33 4.82 -11.52 21.07
N LYS A 34 4.66 -11.80 22.38
CA LYS A 34 3.35 -12.19 22.94
C LYS A 34 2.31 -11.08 22.87
N VAL A 35 2.77 -9.83 22.85
CA VAL A 35 2.02 -8.58 22.80
C VAL A 35 2.48 -7.91 21.52
N HIS A 36 1.65 -7.92 20.47
CA HIS A 36 2.03 -7.56 19.11
C HIS A 36 1.00 -6.65 18.44
N VAL A 37 1.47 -5.63 17.72
CA VAL A 37 0.64 -4.82 16.82
C VAL A 37 0.30 -5.64 15.56
N GLN A 38 -0.93 -6.15 15.52
CA GLN A 38 -1.40 -7.03 14.45
C GLN A 38 -1.81 -6.25 13.19
N ASP A 39 -2.40 -5.07 13.35
CA ASP A 39 -2.79 -4.21 12.24
C ASP A 39 -2.54 -2.74 12.61
N LEU A 40 -2.20 -1.94 11.61
CA LEU A 40 -1.86 -0.53 11.76
C LEU A 40 -2.34 0.22 10.52
N PHE A 41 -3.11 1.29 10.75
CA PHE A 41 -3.52 2.23 9.72
C PHE A 41 -3.09 3.64 10.13
N VAL A 42 -2.12 4.18 9.39
CA VAL A 42 -1.56 5.52 9.59
C VAL A 42 -2.03 6.44 8.46
N LYS A 43 -2.75 7.49 8.81
CA LYS A 43 -3.31 8.46 7.86
C LYS A 43 -2.62 9.79 8.07
N GLY A 44 -1.69 10.13 7.16
CA GLY A 44 -1.07 11.45 7.10
C GLY A 44 -1.83 12.36 6.14
N ASP A 45 -2.68 13.25 6.66
CA ASP A 45 -3.39 14.25 5.85
C ASP A 45 -2.66 15.61 5.90
N TYR A 46 -2.85 16.43 4.87
CA TYR A 46 -2.26 17.76 4.78
C TYR A 46 -3.29 18.79 4.33
N ASP A 47 -3.62 19.72 5.23
CA ASP A 47 -4.43 20.87 4.89
C ASP A 47 -3.56 21.94 4.22
N TYR A 48 -3.73 22.08 2.90
CA TYR A 48 -3.00 23.04 2.09
C TYR A 48 -3.44 24.50 2.30
N GLN A 49 -4.57 24.75 2.96
CA GLN A 49 -5.05 26.10 3.30
C GLN A 49 -4.36 26.61 4.57
N THR A 50 -4.34 25.79 5.62
CA THR A 50 -3.68 26.13 6.90
C THR A 50 -2.20 25.77 6.91
N LYS A 51 -1.74 24.95 5.97
CA LYS A 51 -0.38 24.37 5.90
C LYS A 51 -0.03 23.51 7.11
N ALA A 52 -1.03 22.82 7.65
CA ALA A 52 -0.89 21.93 8.79
C ALA A 52 -1.03 20.46 8.37
N GLY A 53 -0.26 19.58 9.02
CA GLY A 53 -0.47 18.14 8.94
C GLY A 53 -1.41 17.64 10.02
N GLN A 54 -2.15 16.59 9.70
CA GLN A 54 -2.89 15.77 10.65
C GLN A 54 -2.39 14.32 10.53
N LEU A 55 -2.18 13.67 11.67
CA LEU A 55 -1.80 12.26 11.75
C LEU A 55 -2.84 11.51 12.57
N ASP A 56 -3.55 10.58 11.93
CA ASP A 56 -4.39 9.61 12.63
C ASP A 56 -3.70 8.24 12.64
N ILE A 57 -3.60 7.64 13.81
CA ILE A 57 -2.99 6.32 14.04
C ILE A 57 -4.08 5.44 14.62
N ASP A 58 -4.55 4.47 13.84
CA ASP A 58 -5.43 3.41 14.30
C ASP A 58 -4.65 2.11 14.33
N LEU A 59 -4.69 1.38 15.43
CA LEU A 59 -4.06 0.07 15.51
C LEU A 59 -4.92 -0.96 16.21
N LYS A 60 -4.66 -2.22 15.84
CA LYS A 60 -5.21 -3.41 16.47
C LYS A 60 -4.08 -4.29 16.94
N THR A 61 -4.31 -4.93 18.07
CA THR A 61 -3.28 -5.68 18.76
C THR A 61 -3.72 -7.12 19.04
N VAL A 62 -2.74 -7.99 19.27
CA VAL A 62 -2.96 -9.36 19.72
C VAL A 62 -2.08 -9.68 20.92
N GLY A 63 -2.66 -10.37 21.91
CA GLY A 63 -2.01 -10.63 23.19
C GLY A 63 -2.71 -9.89 24.32
N ASP A 64 -2.11 -9.93 25.50
CA ASP A 64 -2.60 -9.23 26.68
C ASP A 64 -2.05 -7.79 26.70
N TYR A 65 -2.95 -6.83 26.44
CA TYR A 65 -2.66 -5.40 26.41
C TYR A 65 -3.16 -4.64 27.65
N GLU A 66 -3.65 -5.36 28.66
CA GLU A 66 -4.03 -4.74 29.93
C GLU A 66 -2.81 -3.99 30.50
N ASP A 67 -3.02 -2.72 30.83
CA ASP A 67 -2.00 -1.78 31.34
C ASP A 67 -0.76 -1.53 30.43
N LYS A 68 -0.76 -2.02 29.19
CA LYS A 68 0.32 -1.74 28.22
C LYS A 68 0.17 -0.36 27.59
N LYS A 69 1.30 0.26 27.29
CA LYS A 69 1.36 1.59 26.64
C LYS A 69 2.05 1.50 25.30
N ILE A 70 1.65 2.38 24.39
CA ILE A 70 2.33 2.58 23.11
C ILE A 70 2.89 3.99 23.12
N LYS A 71 4.21 4.10 23.07
CA LYS A 71 4.89 5.37 22.83
C LYS A 71 5.04 5.56 21.32
N TYR A 72 4.60 6.70 20.80
CA TYR A 72 4.79 7.08 19.40
C TYR A 72 5.80 8.22 19.30
N VAL A 73 6.66 8.17 18.28
CA VAL A 73 7.61 9.23 17.94
C VAL A 73 7.52 9.47 16.44
N LEU A 74 7.11 10.67 16.04
CA LEU A 74 7.16 11.13 14.65
C LEU A 74 8.35 12.07 14.49
N SER A 75 9.23 11.79 13.54
CA SER A 75 10.46 12.54 13.32
C SER A 75 10.84 12.65 11.85
N ASP A 76 11.78 13.54 11.55
CA ASP A 76 12.53 13.56 10.30
C ASP A 76 14.00 13.89 10.57
N TYR A 77 14.77 14.19 9.50
CA TYR A 77 16.19 14.54 9.64
C TYR A 77 16.45 15.85 10.42
N GLU A 78 15.44 16.73 10.60
CA GLU A 78 15.56 17.97 11.37
C GLU A 78 15.28 17.73 12.87
N GLY A 79 14.62 16.62 13.22
CA GLY A 79 14.39 16.20 14.60
C GLY A 79 12.99 15.62 14.84
N ILE A 80 12.57 15.61 16.11
CA ILE A 80 11.24 15.15 16.52
C ILE A 80 10.20 16.21 16.14
N VAL A 81 9.15 15.79 15.42
CA VAL A 81 7.97 16.62 15.10
C VAL A 81 6.99 16.57 16.26
N THR A 82 6.71 15.37 16.77
CA THR A 82 5.85 15.13 17.93
C THR A 82 6.15 13.77 18.53
N GLU A 83 5.94 13.62 19.83
CA GLU A 83 6.00 12.36 20.54
C GLU A 83 4.97 12.35 21.68
N GLY A 84 4.59 11.15 22.10
CA GLY A 84 3.69 10.97 23.23
C GLY A 84 3.42 9.49 23.47
N ASP A 85 2.50 9.25 24.38
CA ASP A 85 2.10 7.92 24.79
C ASP A 85 0.58 7.80 24.79
N ALA A 86 0.11 6.61 24.46
CA ALA A 86 -1.30 6.28 24.47
C ALA A 86 -1.50 4.85 25.00
N SER A 87 -2.62 4.62 25.68
CA SER A 87 -2.96 3.30 26.23
C SER A 87 -3.91 2.59 25.28
N VAL A 88 -3.70 1.29 25.10
CA VAL A 88 -4.60 0.44 24.32
C VAL A 88 -5.85 0.18 25.14
N ASN A 89 -7.03 0.16 24.50
CA ASN A 89 -8.27 -0.13 25.20
C ASN A 89 -8.41 -1.64 25.52
N GLY A 90 -9.42 -2.00 26.31
CA GLY A 90 -9.67 -3.39 26.70
C GLY A 90 -10.01 -4.34 25.53
N ASP A 91 -10.34 -3.80 24.36
CA ASP A 91 -10.61 -4.56 23.13
C ASP A 91 -9.34 -4.73 22.26
N GLY A 92 -8.18 -4.26 22.73
CA GLY A 92 -6.93 -4.35 21.98
C GLY A 92 -6.79 -3.34 20.84
N GLU A 93 -7.58 -2.26 20.86
CA GLU A 93 -7.56 -1.20 19.85
C GLU A 93 -7.03 0.12 20.43
N LEU A 94 -6.37 0.92 19.60
CA LEU A 94 -5.96 2.28 19.93
C LEU A 94 -6.20 3.20 18.73
N SER A 95 -6.71 4.40 19.02
CA SER A 95 -6.81 5.51 18.07
C SER A 95 -6.17 6.76 18.68
N VAL A 96 -5.23 7.35 17.94
CA VAL A 96 -4.58 8.63 18.28
C VAL A 96 -4.76 9.59 17.11
N SER A 97 -5.16 10.83 17.39
CA SER A 97 -5.24 11.89 16.39
C SER A 97 -4.38 13.07 16.83
N LEU A 98 -3.48 13.50 15.95
CA LEU A 98 -2.56 14.61 16.17
C LEU A 98 -2.79 15.65 15.08
N GLU A 99 -3.15 16.86 15.49
CA GLU A 99 -3.48 17.97 14.58
C GLU A 99 -2.42 19.06 14.60
N ASN A 100 -2.50 20.01 13.66
CA ASN A 100 -1.68 21.22 13.62
C ASN A 100 -0.16 20.94 13.56
N LEU A 101 0.23 19.80 12.98
CA LEU A 101 1.63 19.40 12.87
C LEU A 101 2.35 20.29 11.85
N LYS A 102 3.55 20.76 12.21
CA LYS A 102 4.41 21.53 11.30
C LYS A 102 5.19 20.56 10.40
N ILE A 103 4.62 20.25 9.25
CA ILE A 103 5.20 19.29 8.29
C ILE A 103 5.29 19.87 6.88
N LYS A 104 6.05 19.20 6.02
CA LYS A 104 6.09 19.44 4.56
C LYS A 104 5.30 18.31 3.88
N PRO A 105 4.43 18.62 2.90
CA PRO A 105 3.60 17.60 2.27
C PRO A 105 4.41 16.69 1.34
N TRP A 106 3.94 15.46 1.19
CA TRP A 106 4.41 14.50 0.20
C TRP A 106 3.78 14.76 -1.17
N SER A 107 4.58 14.61 -2.23
CA SER A 107 4.13 14.52 -3.62
C SER A 107 5.16 13.76 -4.46
N ALA A 108 4.81 13.36 -5.68
CA ALA A 108 5.78 12.74 -6.60
C ALA A 108 6.94 13.68 -6.99
N GLU A 109 6.76 14.99 -6.82
CA GLU A 109 7.77 16.03 -7.11
C GLU A 109 8.67 16.29 -5.89
N SER A 110 8.13 16.15 -4.68
CA SER A 110 8.81 16.34 -3.40
C SER A 110 8.36 15.26 -2.42
N PRO A 111 8.96 14.05 -2.47
CA PRO A 111 8.55 12.89 -1.70
C PRO A 111 9.00 12.97 -0.24
N LYS A 112 8.53 13.98 0.49
CA LYS A 112 8.86 14.13 1.91
C LYS A 112 8.16 13.03 2.73
N LEU A 113 8.98 12.24 3.42
CA LEU A 113 8.53 11.25 4.38
C LEU A 113 9.01 11.60 5.80
N TYR A 114 8.26 11.10 6.77
CA TYR A 114 8.54 11.17 8.19
C TYR A 114 8.65 9.75 8.75
N ASP A 115 9.49 9.58 9.76
CA ASP A 115 9.64 8.33 10.51
C ASP A 115 8.69 8.33 11.69
N LEU A 116 7.66 7.49 11.64
CA LEU A 116 6.82 7.15 12.79
C LEU A 116 7.35 5.85 13.39
N ILE A 117 7.79 5.90 14.64
CA ILE A 117 8.18 4.72 15.40
C ILE A 117 7.20 4.53 16.54
N LEU A 118 6.54 3.36 16.57
CA LEU A 118 5.70 2.94 17.69
C LEU A 118 6.50 1.96 18.56
N HIS A 119 6.63 2.26 19.84
CA HIS A 119 7.23 1.38 20.84
C HIS A 119 6.10 0.79 21.69
N VAL A 120 5.94 -0.53 21.64
CA VAL A 120 5.04 -1.23 22.56
C VAL A 120 5.80 -1.47 23.86
N LEU A 121 5.22 -1.00 24.97
CA LEU A 121 5.81 -1.04 26.30
C LEU A 121 5.07 -2.03 27.18
N ASP A 122 5.84 -2.90 27.83
CA ASP A 122 5.43 -3.80 28.89
C ASP A 122 6.24 -3.46 30.15
N ASP A 123 5.61 -2.95 31.21
CA ASP A 123 6.29 -2.51 32.43
C ASP A 123 7.51 -1.60 32.14
N ASP A 124 7.31 -0.60 31.29
CA ASP A 124 8.32 0.34 30.77
C ASP A 124 9.45 -0.28 29.92
N GLN A 125 9.39 -1.58 29.62
CA GLN A 125 10.31 -2.26 28.71
C GLN A 125 9.74 -2.31 27.29
N VAL A 126 10.56 -1.97 26.30
CA VAL A 126 10.19 -2.08 24.89
C VAL A 126 10.15 -3.55 24.49
N VAL A 127 8.97 -4.06 24.15
CA VAL A 127 8.76 -5.45 23.67
C VAL A 127 8.61 -5.54 22.16
N GLU A 128 8.22 -4.45 21.51
CA GLU A 128 8.11 -4.35 20.06
C GLU A 128 8.43 -2.93 19.58
N VAL A 129 9.01 -2.83 18.39
CA VAL A 129 9.22 -1.57 17.67
C VAL A 129 8.62 -1.70 16.27
N VAL A 130 7.67 -0.82 15.94
CA VAL A 130 6.98 -0.80 14.65
C VAL A 130 7.33 0.49 13.90
N PRO A 131 8.28 0.43 12.95
CA PRO A 131 8.63 1.59 12.12
C PRO A 131 7.68 1.71 10.92
N VAL A 132 7.22 2.93 10.65
CA VAL A 132 6.39 3.25 9.49
C VAL A 132 6.85 4.58 8.87
N LYS A 133 6.99 4.61 7.55
CA LYS A 133 7.20 5.85 6.80
C LYS A 133 5.85 6.52 6.55
N VAL A 134 5.74 7.81 6.85
CA VAL A 134 4.51 8.59 6.71
C VAL A 134 4.72 9.74 5.72
N GLY A 135 3.91 9.78 4.67
CA GLY A 135 3.83 10.92 3.75
C GLY A 135 2.51 11.67 3.93
N PHE A 136 2.58 12.95 4.28
CA PHE A 136 1.40 13.80 4.51
C PHE A 136 0.87 14.36 3.20
N ARG A 137 -0.34 13.97 2.79
CA ARG A 137 -0.95 14.46 1.54
C ARG A 137 -2.47 14.46 1.63
N ARG A 138 -3.09 15.36 0.88
CA ARG A 138 -4.54 15.38 0.63
C ARG A 138 -4.81 15.07 -0.83
N PHE A 139 -5.41 13.92 -1.13
CA PHE A 139 -5.97 13.63 -2.45
C PHE A 139 -7.48 13.86 -2.42
N GLU A 140 -8.02 14.57 -3.39
CA GLU A 140 -9.46 14.82 -3.48
C GLU A 140 -9.91 15.00 -4.93
N ILE A 141 -11.20 14.70 -5.18
CA ILE A 141 -11.87 15.08 -6.44
C ILE A 141 -12.79 16.24 -6.13
N LYS A 142 -12.47 17.41 -6.68
CA LYS A 142 -13.25 18.65 -6.51
C LYS A 142 -13.54 19.28 -7.86
N ASP A 143 -14.80 19.61 -8.12
CA ASP A 143 -15.25 20.19 -9.40
C ASP A 143 -14.79 19.38 -10.62
N LYS A 144 -14.84 18.05 -10.50
CA LYS A 144 -14.38 17.06 -11.50
C LYS A 144 -12.87 17.06 -11.78
N LEU A 145 -12.08 17.71 -10.93
CA LEU A 145 -10.62 17.69 -11.00
C LEU A 145 -10.04 16.84 -9.87
N MET A 146 -9.10 15.97 -10.21
CA MET A 146 -8.25 15.30 -9.23
C MET A 146 -7.18 16.27 -8.73
N LEU A 147 -7.15 16.49 -7.43
CA LEU A 147 -6.24 17.41 -6.76
C LEU A 147 -5.34 16.64 -5.79
N LEU A 148 -4.07 17.04 -5.70
CA LEU A 148 -3.18 16.69 -4.60
C LEU A 148 -2.73 17.96 -3.92
N ASN A 149 -2.92 18.05 -2.60
CA ASN A 149 -2.51 19.20 -1.79
C ASN A 149 -3.06 20.53 -2.38
N GLY A 150 -4.32 20.50 -2.84
CA GLY A 150 -5.02 21.65 -3.45
C GLY A 150 -4.63 21.97 -4.90
N LYS A 151 -3.75 21.20 -5.54
CA LYS A 151 -3.30 21.43 -6.91
C LYS A 151 -3.77 20.33 -7.85
N ARG A 152 -4.23 20.71 -9.04
CA ARG A 152 -4.61 19.75 -10.10
C ARG A 152 -3.43 18.85 -10.46
N ILE A 153 -3.66 17.55 -10.45
CA ILE A 153 -2.69 16.55 -10.90
C ILE A 153 -2.80 16.37 -12.41
N VAL A 154 -1.65 16.17 -13.06
CA VAL A 154 -1.55 15.62 -14.41
C VAL A 154 -0.72 14.36 -14.36
N PHE A 155 -1.33 13.22 -14.65
CA PHE A 155 -0.63 11.94 -14.71
C PHE A 155 0.18 11.83 -15.99
N LYS A 156 1.50 11.76 -15.83
CA LYS A 156 2.46 11.31 -16.85
C LYS A 156 2.78 9.87 -16.51
N GLY A 157 1.78 9.02 -16.71
CA GLY A 157 1.77 7.65 -16.18
C GLY A 157 2.18 6.59 -17.19
N VAL A 158 2.66 5.46 -16.67
CA VAL A 158 2.89 4.22 -17.43
C VAL A 158 2.26 3.03 -16.71
N ASN A 159 1.90 1.98 -17.46
CA ASN A 159 1.59 0.67 -16.88
C ASN A 159 2.91 -0.09 -16.71
N ARG A 160 3.09 -0.77 -15.58
CA ARG A 160 4.28 -1.58 -15.31
C ARG A 160 3.88 -2.97 -14.85
N HIS A 161 4.22 -3.97 -15.65
CA HIS A 161 4.22 -5.36 -15.20
C HIS A 161 5.54 -5.68 -14.48
N GLU A 162 5.47 -6.54 -13.47
CA GLU A 162 6.66 -7.19 -12.90
C GLU A 162 7.22 -8.23 -13.87
N PHE A 163 8.17 -7.83 -14.72
CA PHE A 163 8.81 -8.73 -15.69
C PHE A 163 10.30 -8.44 -15.90
N ASN A 164 11.11 -9.50 -15.90
CA ASN A 164 12.51 -9.50 -16.28
C ASN A 164 12.73 -10.63 -17.31
N ALA A 165 13.44 -10.33 -18.41
CA ALA A 165 13.62 -11.27 -19.51
C ALA A 165 14.40 -12.56 -19.15
N ARG A 166 15.13 -12.57 -18.04
CA ARG A 166 15.92 -13.71 -17.56
C ARG A 166 15.24 -14.45 -16.42
N THR A 167 14.59 -13.74 -15.52
CA THR A 167 14.01 -14.31 -14.28
C THR A 167 12.48 -14.33 -14.28
N GLY A 168 11.83 -13.87 -15.36
CA GLY A 168 10.38 -13.83 -15.46
C GLY A 168 9.78 -12.86 -14.46
N ARG A 169 8.93 -13.35 -13.56
CA ARG A 169 8.27 -12.53 -12.52
C ARG A 169 9.06 -12.45 -11.20
N CYS A 170 10.23 -13.08 -11.11
CA CYS A 170 11.11 -12.96 -9.95
C CYS A 170 11.92 -11.65 -10.06
N ILE A 171 11.28 -10.55 -9.69
CA ILE A 171 11.83 -9.19 -9.76
C ILE A 171 12.63 -8.88 -8.51
N THR A 172 13.81 -8.30 -8.70
CA THR A 172 14.71 -7.87 -7.63
C THR A 172 14.54 -6.38 -7.31
N GLU A 173 15.07 -5.92 -6.18
CA GLU A 173 15.13 -4.49 -5.89
C GLU A 173 15.95 -3.71 -6.92
N GLU A 174 16.99 -4.31 -7.50
CA GLU A 174 17.78 -3.68 -8.57
C GLU A 174 16.93 -3.41 -9.82
N ASP A 175 16.08 -4.37 -10.22
CA ASP A 175 15.13 -4.21 -11.32
C ASP A 175 14.15 -3.06 -11.03
N MET A 176 13.61 -3.01 -9.79
CA MET A 176 12.68 -1.97 -9.36
C MET A 176 13.32 -0.58 -9.38
N LEU A 177 14.53 -0.45 -8.84
CA LEU A 177 15.28 0.80 -8.83
C LEU A 177 15.66 1.24 -10.24
N TRP A 178 16.00 0.31 -11.13
CA TRP A 178 16.24 0.61 -12.54
C TRP A 178 15.00 1.20 -13.20
N ASP A 179 13.84 0.56 -13.04
CA ASP A 179 12.56 1.04 -13.58
C ASP A 179 12.23 2.45 -13.08
N ILE A 180 12.32 2.68 -11.76
CA ILE A 180 12.06 3.98 -11.13
C ILE A 180 12.99 5.04 -11.69
N LYS A 181 14.30 4.74 -11.78
CA LYS A 181 15.28 5.68 -12.32
C LYS A 181 14.96 6.05 -13.76
N VAL A 182 14.63 5.07 -14.60
CA VAL A 182 14.22 5.30 -16.00
C VAL A 182 12.96 6.17 -16.05
N MET A 183 11.93 5.86 -15.27
CA MET A 183 10.70 6.64 -15.21
C MET A 183 10.98 8.11 -14.84
N LYS A 184 11.70 8.33 -13.73
CA LYS A 184 12.01 9.68 -13.23
C LYS A 184 12.86 10.47 -14.22
N GLN A 185 13.86 9.84 -14.86
CA GLN A 185 14.69 10.47 -15.89
C GLN A 185 13.90 10.88 -17.14
N HIS A 186 12.78 10.22 -17.41
CA HIS A 186 11.91 10.50 -18.57
C HIS A 186 10.64 11.28 -18.18
N ASN A 187 10.67 11.99 -17.05
CA ASN A 187 9.58 12.85 -16.57
C ASN A 187 8.25 12.13 -16.30
N ILE A 188 8.27 10.81 -16.09
CA ILE A 188 7.13 10.02 -15.64
C ILE A 188 6.94 10.29 -14.14
N ASN A 189 5.70 10.52 -13.72
CA ASN A 189 5.36 10.82 -12.33
C ASN A 189 4.35 9.84 -11.73
N ALA A 190 3.88 8.86 -12.51
CA ALA A 190 2.89 7.91 -12.07
C ALA A 190 3.11 6.53 -12.68
N VAL A 191 2.67 5.51 -11.97
CA VAL A 191 2.71 4.12 -12.39
C VAL A 191 1.41 3.43 -11.97
N ARG A 192 0.88 2.60 -12.85
CA ARG A 192 -0.21 1.67 -12.52
C ARG A 192 0.38 0.28 -12.36
N THR A 193 0.04 -0.41 -11.27
CA THR A 193 0.46 -1.80 -11.01
C THR A 193 -0.35 -2.78 -11.88
N SER A 194 -0.24 -2.63 -13.19
CA SER A 194 -0.91 -3.48 -14.18
C SER A 194 -0.51 -4.94 -14.00
N HIS A 195 -1.41 -5.87 -13.69
CA HIS A 195 -2.82 -5.69 -13.25
C HIS A 195 -3.02 -6.52 -11.98
N TYR A 196 -2.19 -6.24 -10.98
CA TYR A 196 -2.07 -6.94 -9.70
C TYR A 196 -1.16 -6.18 -8.72
N PRO A 197 -1.34 -6.38 -7.40
CA PRO A 197 -0.48 -5.76 -6.42
C PRO A 197 0.96 -6.26 -6.58
N ASN A 198 1.92 -5.33 -6.61
CA ASN A 198 3.35 -5.61 -6.77
C ASN A 198 3.95 -6.11 -5.44
N GLN A 199 5.26 -6.40 -5.40
CA GLN A 199 5.98 -6.64 -4.14
C GLN A 199 5.94 -5.40 -3.23
N THR A 200 5.82 -5.56 -1.91
CA THR A 200 5.72 -4.44 -0.95
C THR A 200 6.86 -3.43 -1.10
N ARG A 201 8.08 -3.91 -1.38
CA ARG A 201 9.25 -3.05 -1.63
C ARG A 201 9.04 -2.04 -2.76
N TRP A 202 8.23 -2.35 -3.78
CA TRP A 202 7.89 -1.42 -4.86
C TRP A 202 7.21 -0.15 -4.34
N TYR A 203 6.30 -0.29 -3.38
CA TYR A 203 5.53 0.83 -2.84
C TYR A 203 6.40 1.70 -1.93
N GLU A 204 7.25 1.09 -1.11
CA GLU A 204 8.27 1.80 -0.32
C GLU A 204 9.18 2.64 -1.23
N LEU A 205 9.65 2.06 -2.34
CA LEU A 205 10.45 2.80 -3.31
C LEU A 205 9.63 3.91 -4.01
N CYS A 206 8.36 3.69 -4.31
CA CYS A 206 7.49 4.75 -4.86
C CYS A 206 7.25 5.90 -3.87
N ASP A 207 7.14 5.59 -2.57
CA ASP A 207 7.08 6.57 -1.49
C ASP A 207 8.36 7.39 -1.44
N GLU A 208 9.53 6.73 -1.46
CA GLU A 208 10.86 7.33 -1.34
C GLU A 208 11.25 8.17 -2.56
N TYR A 209 11.03 7.67 -3.77
CA TYR A 209 11.43 8.32 -5.03
C TYR A 209 10.35 9.23 -5.62
N GLY A 210 9.13 9.17 -5.08
CA GLY A 210 8.01 9.98 -5.52
C GLY A 210 7.44 9.53 -6.86
N LEU A 211 6.55 8.55 -6.84
CA LEU A 211 5.68 8.18 -7.95
C LEU A 211 4.25 8.05 -7.45
N TYR A 212 3.28 8.58 -8.19
CA TYR A 212 1.87 8.31 -7.91
C TYR A 212 1.52 6.89 -8.36
N VAL A 213 0.96 6.10 -7.47
CA VAL A 213 0.60 4.71 -7.72
C VAL A 213 -0.92 4.59 -7.82
N ILE A 214 -1.36 3.98 -8.92
CA ILE A 214 -2.66 3.34 -8.99
C ILE A 214 -2.42 1.88 -8.63
N ASP A 215 -2.89 1.47 -7.46
CA ASP A 215 -2.72 0.10 -7.00
C ASP A 215 -3.94 -0.74 -7.39
N GLU A 216 -3.69 -1.83 -8.10
CA GLU A 216 -4.74 -2.59 -8.79
C GLU A 216 -4.86 -4.01 -8.27
N ALA A 217 -6.09 -4.42 -7.96
CA ALA A 217 -6.38 -5.77 -7.51
C ALA A 217 -6.01 -6.79 -8.61
N ASN A 218 -5.54 -7.97 -8.21
CA ASN A 218 -5.21 -9.06 -9.13
C ASN A 218 -6.51 -9.69 -9.66
N LEU A 219 -7.23 -9.03 -10.55
CA LEU A 219 -8.57 -9.44 -10.98
C LEU A 219 -8.80 -9.08 -12.44
N GLU A 220 -8.49 -10.01 -13.34
CA GLU A 220 -8.75 -9.87 -14.77
C GLU A 220 -9.39 -11.15 -15.33
N THR A 221 -10.49 -11.00 -16.05
CA THR A 221 -11.30 -12.11 -16.59
C THR A 221 -11.45 -12.05 -18.12
N HIS A 222 -10.49 -11.40 -18.79
CA HIS A 222 -10.57 -10.97 -20.19
C HIS A 222 -11.05 -12.07 -21.14
N GLY A 223 -10.45 -13.26 -21.09
CA GLY A 223 -10.75 -14.38 -21.97
C GLY A 223 -12.19 -14.88 -21.85
N THR A 224 -12.86 -14.65 -20.72
CA THR A 224 -14.27 -15.06 -20.54
C THR A 224 -15.25 -14.16 -21.29
N TRP A 225 -14.80 -13.00 -21.76
CA TRP A 225 -15.54 -12.13 -22.65
C TRP A 225 -15.42 -12.55 -24.12
N GLN A 226 -14.45 -13.41 -24.44
CA GLN A 226 -14.13 -13.78 -25.81
C GLN A 226 -14.40 -15.25 -26.08
N LYS A 227 -15.33 -15.54 -26.98
CA LYS A 227 -15.55 -16.90 -27.50
C LYS A 227 -15.16 -16.95 -28.96
N LEU A 228 -14.06 -17.65 -29.26
CA LEU A 228 -13.53 -17.77 -30.63
C LEU A 228 -13.29 -16.41 -31.30
N GLY A 229 -12.89 -15.39 -30.52
CA GLY A 229 -12.64 -14.02 -31.00
C GLY A 229 -13.88 -13.13 -31.13
N LEU A 230 -15.07 -13.62 -30.75
CA LEU A 230 -16.30 -12.82 -30.66
C LEU A 230 -16.56 -12.40 -29.21
N CYS A 231 -17.01 -11.16 -29.02
CA CYS A 231 -17.48 -10.69 -27.71
C CYS A 231 -18.82 -11.37 -27.38
N GLU A 232 -18.81 -12.32 -26.44
CA GLU A 232 -19.99 -13.08 -26.00
C GLU A 232 -20.05 -13.06 -24.46
N PRO A 233 -20.70 -12.05 -23.85
CA PRO A 233 -20.71 -11.86 -22.40
C PRO A 233 -21.67 -12.79 -21.66
N SER A 234 -22.36 -13.71 -22.33
CA SER A 234 -23.36 -14.61 -21.71
C SER A 234 -22.77 -15.61 -20.71
N TRP A 235 -21.46 -15.76 -20.68
CA TRP A 235 -20.72 -16.69 -19.83
C TRP A 235 -19.47 -16.03 -19.23
N ASN A 236 -19.40 -14.70 -19.24
CA ASN A 236 -18.30 -14.01 -18.60
C ASN A 236 -18.34 -14.28 -17.10
N ILE A 237 -17.19 -14.10 -16.45
CA ILE A 237 -17.07 -14.14 -14.99
C ILE A 237 -16.36 -12.86 -14.57
N PRO A 238 -16.59 -12.35 -13.35
CA PRO A 238 -17.49 -12.90 -12.33
C PRO A 238 -18.99 -12.69 -12.63
N ALA A 239 -19.38 -11.94 -13.67
CA ALA A 239 -20.78 -11.68 -14.07
C ALA A 239 -21.75 -11.20 -12.97
N SER A 240 -21.23 -10.68 -11.86
CA SER A 240 -22.02 -10.40 -10.64
C SER A 240 -22.64 -11.64 -9.98
N GLU A 241 -22.14 -12.84 -10.31
CA GLU A 241 -22.61 -14.08 -9.74
C GLU A 241 -22.12 -14.22 -8.28
N PRO A 242 -23.02 -14.56 -7.32
CA PRO A 242 -22.69 -14.56 -5.89
C PRO A 242 -21.52 -15.47 -5.49
N GLU A 243 -21.29 -16.57 -6.22
CA GLU A 243 -20.20 -17.51 -5.93
C GLU A 243 -18.80 -16.91 -6.13
N TRP A 244 -18.66 -15.88 -6.96
CA TRP A 244 -17.39 -15.19 -7.19
C TRP A 244 -17.14 -14.03 -6.23
N LEU A 245 -18.19 -13.54 -5.56
CA LEU A 245 -18.11 -12.39 -4.66
C LEU A 245 -17.02 -12.56 -3.58
N PRO A 246 -16.92 -13.70 -2.86
CA PRO A 246 -15.88 -13.86 -1.85
C PRO A 246 -14.47 -13.75 -2.42
N ALA A 247 -14.21 -14.31 -3.59
CA ALA A 247 -12.89 -14.27 -4.23
C ALA A 247 -12.53 -12.87 -4.74
N CYS A 248 -13.51 -12.12 -5.27
CA CYS A 248 -13.30 -10.74 -5.70
C CYS A 248 -13.04 -9.81 -4.50
N LEU A 249 -13.82 -9.95 -3.42
CA LEU A 249 -13.64 -9.16 -2.19
C LEU A 249 -12.31 -9.46 -1.51
N ASP A 250 -11.90 -10.73 -1.45
CA ASP A 250 -10.62 -11.13 -0.88
C ASP A 250 -9.44 -10.42 -1.59
N ARG A 251 -9.44 -10.41 -2.93
CA ARG A 251 -8.41 -9.74 -3.74
C ARG A 251 -8.33 -8.23 -3.46
N ALA A 252 -9.48 -7.56 -3.40
CA ALA A 252 -9.55 -6.12 -3.12
C ALA A 252 -9.16 -5.79 -1.67
N ASN A 253 -9.66 -6.56 -0.70
CA ASN A 253 -9.37 -6.36 0.71
C ASN A 253 -7.90 -6.64 1.01
N ASN A 254 -7.31 -7.73 0.50
CA ASN A 254 -5.92 -8.06 0.75
C ASN A 254 -4.96 -7.00 0.19
N MET A 255 -5.24 -6.46 -1.00
CA MET A 255 -4.49 -5.32 -1.55
C MET A 255 -4.58 -4.12 -0.61
N PHE A 256 -5.81 -3.69 -0.27
CA PHE A 256 -6.00 -2.51 0.57
C PHE A 256 -5.34 -2.67 1.94
N GLN A 257 -5.57 -3.78 2.64
CA GLN A 257 -5.04 -3.97 4.00
C GLN A 257 -3.51 -3.96 4.02
N ARG A 258 -2.87 -4.52 2.99
CA ARG A 258 -1.41 -4.55 2.87
C ARG A 258 -0.84 -3.17 2.58
N ASP A 259 -1.46 -2.41 1.68
CA ASP A 259 -0.83 -1.25 1.05
C ASP A 259 -1.40 0.11 1.52
N LYS A 260 -2.43 0.13 2.40
CA LYS A 260 -3.15 1.35 2.87
C LYS A 260 -2.28 2.45 3.48
N ASN A 261 -1.08 2.11 3.95
CA ASN A 261 -0.17 3.05 4.60
C ASN A 261 0.80 3.75 3.63
N HIS A 262 0.83 3.35 2.35
CA HIS A 262 1.74 3.96 1.38
C HIS A 262 1.26 5.33 0.91
N ALA A 263 2.16 6.31 0.93
CA ALA A 263 1.87 7.66 0.49
C ALA A 263 1.72 7.76 -1.04
N SER A 264 2.38 6.87 -1.76
CA SER A 264 2.38 6.80 -3.21
C SER A 264 1.03 6.35 -3.76
N VAL A 265 0.32 5.47 -3.04
CA VAL A 265 -0.98 4.95 -3.49
C VAL A 265 -2.03 6.02 -3.34
N ILE A 266 -2.56 6.50 -4.46
CA ILE A 266 -3.57 7.58 -4.48
C ILE A 266 -4.90 7.14 -5.09
N ILE A 267 -4.91 6.00 -5.78
CA ILE A 267 -6.09 5.40 -6.40
C ILE A 267 -6.00 3.88 -6.22
N TRP A 268 -7.12 3.27 -5.85
CA TRP A 268 -7.31 1.82 -5.84
C TRP A 268 -8.11 1.43 -7.08
N SER A 269 -7.67 0.40 -7.80
CA SER A 269 -8.31 -0.12 -9.00
C SER A 269 -8.72 -1.59 -8.89
#